data_AF-A0A4R4YRM5-F1
#
_entry.id   AF-A0A4R4YRM5-F1
#
_cell.length_a   1.000
_cell.length_b   1.000
_cell.length_c   1.000
_cell.angle_alpha   90.00
_cell.angle_beta   90.00
_cell.angle_gamma   90.00
#
_symmetry.space_group_name_H-M   'P 1'
#
loop_
_entity.id
_entity.type
_entity.pdbx_description
1 polymer ?
#
loop_
_entity_poly.entity_id
_entity_poly.type
_entity_poly.pdbx_seq_one_letter_code
_entity_poly.pdbx_strand_id
1 'polypeptide(L)'
;MRDLLTRLDAATPADRDRALDALRALAVLGVVIGHWLVTALVMESGTVRVASPLRSMPQLAPVSWVFQTLAVFFLVGGLVATRGHLRARARGVSYGRWLAGRAARLFRPAAALVAVWAVAAPAMLAWGAELESVWALVKLVLSPMWFLLVFAALTAATPLVSRLHPAWPLAVVGVVDLARFTVDGADGLGWVNVVAGWLVPYCMGAAWARRGLPGRAAGWALLAGGGAAAVALVTWGGYPAAMVGVPGAPLSNLDPPSLAAVAFGLAQSGAAVLLLGPLRRLLRRPAAWGAVALTNLAAMTIFLWHQTATIAVASVALLAGRLPGLHTAPDGLGWVLARPAWLPVFAAVLLVCCTAFHVHERRAAG
;
A
#
# COMPACT_ATOMS: atom_id res chain seq x y z
N MET A 1 -6.64 -26.34 12.02
CA MET A 1 -6.79 -25.46 10.83
C MET A 1 -8.20 -25.51 10.25
N ARG A 2 -8.72 -26.68 9.86
CA ARG A 2 -10.09 -26.83 9.27
C ARG A 2 -11.21 -26.26 10.16
N ASP A 3 -11.21 -26.55 11.46
CA ASP A 3 -12.23 -26.04 12.37
C ASP A 3 -12.22 -24.51 12.53
N LEU A 4 -11.04 -23.89 12.50
CA LEU A 4 -10.90 -22.43 12.51
C LEU A 4 -11.51 -21.81 11.25
N LEU A 5 -11.26 -22.42 10.08
CA LEU A 5 -11.80 -21.97 8.80
C LEU A 5 -13.33 -22.09 8.76
N THR A 6 -13.89 -23.19 9.27
CA THR A 6 -15.35 -23.38 9.36
C THR A 6 -16.00 -22.41 10.33
N ARG A 7 -15.38 -22.14 11.49
CA ARG A 7 -15.87 -21.13 12.44
C ARG A 7 -15.82 -19.71 11.87
N LEU A 8 -14.76 -19.35 11.14
CA LEU A 8 -14.65 -18.05 10.46
C LEU A 8 -15.72 -17.89 9.37
N ASP A 9 -15.99 -18.95 8.61
CA ASP A 9 -17.04 -18.94 7.58
C ASP A 9 -18.44 -18.76 8.22
N ALA A 10 -18.74 -19.52 9.28
CA ALA A 10 -20.00 -19.45 10.00
C ALA A 10 -20.23 -18.11 10.73
N ALA A 11 -19.17 -17.48 11.24
CA ALA A 11 -19.25 -16.19 11.93
C ALA A 11 -19.34 -14.98 10.98
N THR A 12 -19.18 -15.19 9.66
CA THR A 12 -19.20 -14.09 8.69
C THR A 12 -20.65 -13.72 8.32
N PRO A 13 -21.09 -12.47 8.51
CA PRO A 13 -22.43 -12.04 8.11
C PRO A 13 -22.70 -12.29 6.62
N ALA A 14 -23.89 -12.79 6.30
CA ALA A 14 -24.28 -13.11 4.93
C ALA A 14 -24.31 -11.88 3.99
N ASP A 15 -24.44 -10.67 4.55
CA ASP A 15 -24.45 -9.40 3.79
C ASP A 15 -23.04 -8.87 3.46
N ARG A 16 -21.97 -9.53 3.96
CA ARG A 16 -20.59 -9.08 3.77
C ARG A 16 -20.05 -9.51 2.40
N ASP A 17 -19.73 -8.53 1.56
CA ASP A 17 -19.13 -8.79 0.25
C ASP A 17 -17.65 -9.19 0.38
N ARG A 18 -17.40 -10.51 0.43
CA ARG A 18 -16.07 -11.11 0.56
C ARG A 18 -15.09 -10.65 -0.52
N ALA A 19 -15.57 -10.27 -1.71
CA ALA A 19 -14.67 -9.82 -2.78
C ALA A 19 -14.02 -8.46 -2.47
N LEU A 20 -14.69 -7.58 -1.73
CA LEU A 20 -14.09 -6.32 -1.28
C LEU A 20 -12.98 -6.55 -0.25
N ASP A 21 -13.18 -7.53 0.65
CA ASP A 21 -12.14 -7.97 1.58
C ASP A 21 -10.95 -8.58 0.83
N ALA A 22 -11.19 -9.33 -0.25
CA ALA A 22 -10.11 -9.85 -1.09
C ALA A 22 -9.37 -8.76 -1.84
N LEU A 23 -10.05 -7.74 -2.40
CA LEU A 23 -9.38 -6.59 -3.01
C LEU A 23 -8.51 -5.84 -2.00
N ARG A 24 -8.97 -5.69 -0.74
CA ARG A 24 -8.14 -5.09 0.32
C ARG A 24 -6.92 -5.94 0.63
N ALA A 25 -7.08 -7.26 0.76
CA ALA A 25 -5.97 -8.17 1.00
C ALA A 25 -4.96 -8.15 -0.16
N LEU A 26 -5.43 -8.20 -1.41
CA LEU A 26 -4.59 -8.09 -2.60
C LEU A 26 -3.85 -6.74 -2.65
N ALA A 27 -4.51 -5.64 -2.28
CA ALA A 27 -3.86 -4.34 -2.23
C ALA A 27 -2.72 -4.32 -1.20
N VAL A 28 -2.97 -4.78 0.03
CA VAL A 28 -1.94 -4.81 1.09
C VAL A 28 -0.78 -5.74 0.70
N LEU A 29 -1.09 -6.96 0.24
CA LEU A 29 -0.05 -7.93 -0.15
C LEU A 29 0.73 -7.46 -1.38
N GLY A 30 0.08 -6.82 -2.36
CA GLY A 30 0.73 -6.24 -3.53
C GLY A 30 1.81 -5.22 -3.14
N VAL A 31 1.49 -4.28 -2.24
CA VAL A 31 2.47 -3.31 -1.72
C VAL A 31 3.62 -4.00 -0.99
N VAL A 32 3.31 -4.95 -0.09
CA VAL A 32 4.34 -5.65 0.69
C VAL A 32 5.29 -6.45 -0.20
N ILE A 33 4.75 -7.23 -1.15
CA ILE A 33 5.55 -8.00 -2.09
C ILE A 33 6.35 -7.06 -3.00
N GLY A 34 5.74 -5.97 -3.47
CA GLY A 34 6.42 -4.94 -4.26
C GLY A 34 7.63 -4.40 -3.53
N HIS A 35 7.46 -3.96 -2.28
CA HIS A 35 8.55 -3.52 -1.42
C HIS A 35 9.64 -4.59 -1.25
N TRP A 36 9.27 -5.84 -0.98
CA TRP A 36 10.25 -6.91 -0.89
C TRP A 36 11.00 -7.13 -2.20
N LEU A 37 10.39 -6.93 -3.36
CA LEU A 37 11.05 -7.12 -4.66
C LEU A 37 11.89 -5.92 -5.10
N VAL A 38 11.61 -4.71 -4.61
CA VAL A 38 12.29 -3.48 -5.07
C VAL A 38 13.27 -2.88 -4.05
N THR A 39 13.31 -3.39 -2.82
CA THR A 39 14.19 -2.90 -1.75
C THR A 39 15.37 -3.86 -1.53
N ALA A 40 16.55 -3.49 -2.00
CA ALA A 40 17.81 -4.16 -1.68
C ALA A 40 18.56 -3.43 -0.56
N LEU A 41 19.10 -4.16 0.41
CA LEU A 41 19.97 -3.62 1.47
C LEU A 41 21.42 -3.94 1.09
N VAL A 42 22.06 -3.01 0.38
CA VAL A 42 23.42 -3.19 -0.12
C VAL A 42 24.41 -2.79 0.96
N MET A 43 25.34 -3.68 1.27
CA MET A 43 26.41 -3.45 2.24
C MET A 43 27.69 -3.03 1.51
N GLU A 44 28.00 -1.73 1.51
CA GLU A 44 29.20 -1.17 0.89
C GLU A 44 30.04 -0.44 1.95
N SER A 45 31.30 -0.86 2.09
CA SER A 45 32.30 -0.18 2.93
C SER A 45 31.89 0.09 4.39
N GLY A 46 31.08 -0.80 4.99
CA GLY A 46 30.60 -0.64 6.38
C GLY A 46 29.24 0.07 6.50
N THR A 47 28.76 0.69 5.42
CA THR A 47 27.43 1.34 5.36
C THR A 47 26.36 0.44 4.75
N VAL A 48 25.14 0.54 5.28
CA VAL A 48 23.92 0.01 4.66
C VAL A 48 23.34 1.08 3.72
N ARG A 49 23.19 0.76 2.44
CA ARG A 49 22.47 1.60 1.47
C ARG A 49 21.23 0.90 0.95
N VAL A 50 20.14 1.65 0.83
CA VAL A 50 18.91 1.15 0.20
C VAL A 50 18.99 1.37 -1.30
N ALA A 51 19.01 0.29 -2.07
CA ALA A 51 19.05 0.32 -3.54
C ALA A 51 17.80 -0.32 -4.14
N SER A 52 17.51 -0.01 -5.41
CA SER A 52 16.40 -0.60 -6.14
C SER A 52 16.85 -1.17 -7.49
N PRO A 53 16.39 -2.39 -7.86
CA PRO A 53 16.68 -2.96 -9.17
C PRO A 53 16.14 -2.11 -10.33
N LEU A 54 15.13 -1.26 -10.10
CA LEU A 54 14.58 -0.39 -11.14
C LEU A 54 15.56 0.71 -11.60
N ARG A 55 16.62 0.98 -10.81
CA ARG A 55 17.66 1.95 -11.17
C ARG A 55 18.66 1.38 -12.18
N SER A 56 19.07 0.13 -11.99
CA SER A 56 20.05 -0.60 -12.81
C SER A 56 19.39 -1.34 -13.97
N MET A 57 18.15 -1.79 -13.79
CA MET A 57 17.36 -2.57 -14.75
C MET A 57 16.00 -1.89 -15.02
N PRO A 58 15.96 -0.72 -15.69
CA PRO A 58 14.74 0.03 -15.96
C PRO A 58 13.70 -0.75 -16.78
N GLN A 59 14.12 -1.77 -17.54
CA GLN A 59 13.23 -2.70 -18.25
C GLN A 59 12.26 -3.46 -17.33
N LEU A 60 12.52 -3.50 -16.01
CA LEU A 60 11.62 -4.08 -15.02
C LEU A 60 10.49 -3.12 -14.60
N ALA A 61 10.43 -1.89 -15.13
CA ALA A 61 9.38 -0.92 -14.80
C ALA A 61 7.94 -1.47 -14.91
N PRO A 62 7.55 -2.28 -15.91
CA PRO A 62 6.20 -2.86 -15.96
C PRO A 62 5.85 -3.75 -14.76
N VAL A 63 6.84 -4.39 -14.13
CA VAL A 63 6.64 -5.19 -12.92
C VAL A 63 6.16 -4.30 -11.76
N SER A 64 6.64 -3.05 -11.69
CA SER A 64 6.17 -2.09 -10.68
C SER A 64 4.68 -1.77 -10.79
N TRP A 65 4.10 -1.83 -12.00
CA TRP A 65 2.67 -1.58 -12.21
C TRP A 65 1.83 -2.68 -11.56
N VAL A 66 2.30 -3.93 -11.57
CA VAL A 66 1.57 -5.06 -10.98
C VAL A 66 1.48 -4.92 -9.45
N PHE A 67 2.56 -4.48 -8.80
CA PHE A 67 2.67 -4.42 -7.34
C PHE A 67 2.32 -3.06 -6.72
N GLN A 68 2.30 -2.00 -7.51
CA GLN A 68 1.71 -0.73 -7.10
C GLN A 68 0.20 -0.91 -7.02
N THR A 69 -0.38 -1.00 -5.83
CA THR A 69 -1.82 -1.28 -5.64
C THR A 69 -2.52 -0.23 -4.76
N LEU A 70 -1.88 0.93 -4.55
CA LEU A 70 -2.40 1.96 -3.62
C LEU A 70 -3.76 2.49 -4.08
N ALA A 71 -4.02 2.61 -5.39
CA ALA A 71 -5.31 3.08 -5.87
C ALA A 71 -6.44 2.13 -5.48
N VAL A 72 -6.22 0.81 -5.59
CA VAL A 72 -7.19 -0.21 -5.13
C VAL A 72 -7.41 -0.10 -3.62
N PHE A 73 -6.35 0.14 -2.84
CA PHE A 73 -6.47 0.34 -1.40
C PHE A 73 -7.36 1.54 -1.06
N PHE A 74 -7.10 2.72 -1.65
CA PHE A 74 -7.89 3.92 -1.41
C PHE A 74 -9.34 3.78 -1.91
N LEU A 75 -9.54 3.10 -3.03
CA LEU A 75 -10.86 2.77 -3.57
C LEU A 75 -11.69 1.93 -2.59
N VAL A 76 -11.14 0.81 -2.13
CA VAL A 76 -11.82 -0.04 -1.13
C VAL A 76 -11.97 0.72 0.19
N GLY A 77 -10.97 1.51 0.57
CA GLY A 77 -10.98 2.40 1.72
C GLY A 77 -12.18 3.35 1.73
N GLY A 78 -12.36 4.12 0.65
CA GLY A 78 -13.47 5.08 0.50
C GLY A 78 -14.84 4.40 0.50
N LEU A 79 -14.93 3.22 -0.11
CA LEU A 79 -16.16 2.41 -0.10
C LEU A 79 -16.50 1.95 1.32
N VAL A 80 -15.56 1.33 2.03
CA VAL A 80 -15.75 0.78 3.39
C VAL A 80 -15.96 1.87 4.43
N ALA A 81 -15.25 3.00 4.31
CA ALA A 81 -15.42 4.15 5.18
C ALA A 81 -16.82 4.76 5.01
N THR A 82 -17.26 4.96 3.76
CA THR A 82 -18.59 5.52 3.48
C THR A 82 -19.71 4.60 3.97
N ARG A 83 -19.67 3.30 3.66
CA ARG A 83 -20.65 2.33 4.18
C ARG A 83 -20.64 2.28 5.71
N GLY A 84 -19.45 2.29 6.32
CA GLY A 84 -19.30 2.30 7.76
C GLY A 84 -19.90 3.55 8.41
N HIS A 85 -19.67 4.72 7.83
CA HIS A 85 -20.22 5.99 8.31
C HIS A 85 -21.75 6.02 8.21
N LEU A 86 -22.32 5.59 7.08
CA LEU A 86 -23.77 5.52 6.89
C LEU A 86 -24.43 4.56 7.88
N ARG A 87 -23.85 3.36 8.08
CA ARG A 87 -24.33 2.38 9.08
C ARG A 87 -24.23 2.91 10.51
N ALA A 88 -23.13 3.59 10.86
CA ALA A 88 -22.95 4.18 12.17
C ALA A 88 -23.99 5.28 12.45
N ARG A 89 -24.22 6.15 11.47
CA ARG A 89 -25.25 7.20 11.53
C ARG A 89 -26.65 6.61 11.69
N ALA A 90 -26.98 5.57 10.94
CA ALA A 90 -28.28 4.88 11.05
C ALA A 90 -28.52 4.24 12.44
N ARG A 91 -27.46 3.90 13.17
CA ARG A 91 -27.50 3.37 14.54
C ARG A 91 -27.37 4.45 15.63
N GLY A 92 -27.39 5.74 15.27
CA GLY A 92 -27.24 6.84 16.22
C GLY A 92 -25.82 7.00 16.80
N VAL A 93 -24.81 6.36 16.22
CA VAL A 93 -23.41 6.53 16.68
C VAL A 93 -22.88 7.89 16.23
N SER A 94 -22.36 8.68 17.17
CA SER A 94 -21.77 9.99 16.86
C SER A 94 -20.55 9.86 15.95
N TYR A 95 -20.34 10.88 15.10
CA TYR A 95 -19.20 10.91 14.19
C TYR A 95 -17.86 10.80 14.92
N GLY A 96 -17.70 11.50 16.06
CA GLY A 96 -16.49 11.43 16.87
C GLY A 96 -16.18 10.02 17.36
N ARG A 97 -17.19 9.27 17.85
CA ARG A 97 -17.00 7.87 18.29
C ARG A 97 -16.66 6.94 17.11
N TRP A 98 -17.30 7.15 15.97
CA TRP A 98 -16.98 6.42 14.73
C TRP A 98 -15.54 6.66 14.28
N LEU A 99 -15.10 7.92 14.26
CA LEU A 99 -13.74 8.28 13.84
C LEU A 99 -12.70 7.78 14.84
N ALA A 100 -12.94 7.95 16.15
CA ALA A 100 -12.03 7.48 17.19
C ALA A 100 -11.78 5.96 17.10
N GLY A 101 -12.83 5.16 16.85
CA GLY A 101 -12.68 3.72 16.64
C GLY A 101 -11.85 3.36 15.40
N ARG A 102 -11.94 4.15 14.33
CA ARG A 102 -11.12 3.96 13.11
C ARG A 102 -9.67 4.40 13.33
N ALA A 103 -9.48 5.58 13.92
CA ALA A 103 -8.16 6.12 14.24
C ALA A 103 -7.40 5.20 15.20
N ALA A 104 -8.05 4.69 16.25
CA ALA A 104 -7.42 3.77 17.19
C ALA A 104 -6.93 2.48 16.52
N ARG A 105 -7.69 1.91 15.57
CA ARG A 105 -7.27 0.71 14.82
C ARG A 105 -6.08 0.96 13.90
N LEU A 106 -5.91 2.19 13.46
CA LEU A 106 -4.84 2.59 12.54
C LEU A 106 -3.56 2.96 13.28
N PHE A 107 -3.69 3.84 14.29
CA PHE A 107 -2.56 4.45 14.96
C PHE A 107 -2.01 3.62 16.13
N ARG A 108 -2.78 2.72 16.75
CA ARG A 108 -2.24 1.89 17.85
C ARG A 108 -1.16 0.91 17.35
N PRO A 109 -1.35 0.14 16.27
CA PRO A 109 -0.29 -0.69 15.72
C PRO A 109 0.92 0.14 15.24
N ALA A 110 0.65 1.32 14.66
CA ALA A 110 1.70 2.25 14.22
C ALA A 110 2.55 2.76 15.39
N ALA A 111 1.93 3.12 16.52
CA ALA A 111 2.62 3.55 17.72
C ALA A 111 3.54 2.46 18.29
N ALA A 112 3.12 1.18 18.23
CA ALA A 112 3.96 0.06 18.63
C ALA A 112 5.23 -0.06 17.76
N LEU A 113 5.09 0.10 16.43
CA LEU A 113 6.24 0.11 15.52
C LEU A 113 7.21 1.27 15.86
N VAL A 114 6.66 2.48 16.04
CA VAL A 114 7.46 3.68 16.38
C VAL A 114 8.18 3.48 17.71
N ALA A 115 7.52 2.94 18.73
CA ALA A 115 8.14 2.67 20.03
C ALA A 115 9.30 1.67 19.91
N VAL A 116 9.14 0.60 19.13
CA VAL A 116 10.22 -0.38 18.93
C VAL A 116 11.41 0.26 18.20
N TRP A 117 11.16 1.03 17.14
CA TRP A 117 12.25 1.68 16.41
C TRP A 117 12.90 2.85 17.16
N ALA A 118 12.16 3.51 18.07
CA ALA A 118 12.71 4.52 18.98
C ALA A 118 13.72 3.93 19.97
N VAL A 119 13.63 2.62 20.29
CA VAL A 119 14.62 1.91 21.10
C VAL A 119 15.70 1.27 20.22
N ALA A 120 15.32 0.66 19.09
CA ALA A 120 16.25 -0.04 18.22
C ALA A 120 17.30 0.89 17.61
N ALA A 121 16.91 2.09 17.14
CA ALA A 121 17.85 3.01 16.48
C ALA A 121 18.98 3.49 17.43
N PRO A 122 18.71 3.98 18.66
CA PRO A 122 19.76 4.29 19.62
C PRO A 122 20.60 3.08 20.03
N ALA A 123 19.99 1.90 20.19
CA ALA A 123 20.72 0.68 20.53
C ALA A 123 21.73 0.29 19.43
N MET A 124 21.35 0.43 18.15
CA MET A 124 22.26 0.20 17.03
C MET A 124 23.44 1.17 17.05
N LEU A 125 23.20 2.46 17.31
CA LEU A 125 24.27 3.46 17.45
C LEU A 125 25.20 3.12 18.62
N ALA A 126 24.64 2.71 19.76
CA ALA A 126 25.42 2.32 20.95
C ALA A 126 26.29 1.08 20.70
N TRP A 127 25.87 0.18 19.79
CA TRP A 127 26.67 -0.96 19.33
C TRP A 127 27.61 -0.66 18.15
N GLY A 128 27.79 0.62 17.81
CA GLY A 128 28.78 1.04 16.82
C GLY A 128 28.29 0.99 15.37
N ALA A 129 26.97 0.88 15.12
CA ALA A 129 26.44 1.06 13.78
C ALA A 129 26.61 2.52 13.33
N GLU A 130 27.00 2.73 12.07
CA GLU A 130 27.14 4.07 11.52
C GLU A 130 25.80 4.80 11.43
N LEU A 131 25.83 6.12 11.68
CA LEU A 131 24.63 6.97 11.66
C LEU A 131 23.88 6.90 10.33
N GLU A 132 24.61 6.87 9.21
CA GLU A 132 24.02 6.74 7.87
C GLU A 132 23.23 5.45 7.71
N SER A 133 23.76 4.34 8.23
CA SER A 133 23.09 3.03 8.19
C SER A 133 21.82 3.03 9.03
N VAL A 134 21.89 3.56 10.26
CA VAL A 134 20.71 3.67 11.13
C VAL A 134 19.65 4.56 10.51
N TRP A 135 20.05 5.71 9.95
CA TRP A 135 19.14 6.62 9.26
C TRP A 135 18.49 5.97 8.04
N ALA A 136 19.25 5.24 7.23
CA ALA A 136 18.73 4.52 6.07
C ALA A 136 17.66 3.49 6.46
N LEU A 137 17.90 2.72 7.53
CA LEU A 137 16.97 1.72 8.04
C LEU A 137 15.71 2.34 8.66
N VAL A 138 15.86 3.38 9.49
CA VAL A 138 14.74 4.12 10.07
C VAL A 138 13.88 4.74 8.97
N LYS A 139 14.51 5.39 7.99
CA LYS A 139 13.80 5.97 6.84
C LYS A 139 13.06 4.91 6.05
N LEU A 140 13.66 3.74 5.83
CA LEU A 140 13.02 2.63 5.12
C LEU A 140 11.73 2.15 5.81
N VAL A 141 11.73 2.12 7.14
CA VAL A 141 10.58 1.66 7.94
C VAL A 141 9.51 2.74 8.08
N LEU A 142 9.90 3.99 8.30
CA LEU A 142 8.95 5.09 8.54
C LEU A 142 8.41 5.70 7.25
N SER A 143 9.12 5.59 6.13
CA SER A 143 8.68 6.17 4.85
C SER A 143 7.28 5.71 4.44
N PRO A 144 6.90 4.41 4.50
CA PRO A 144 5.54 3.98 4.18
C PRO A 144 4.42 4.61 5.02
N MET A 145 4.74 5.26 6.15
CA MET A 145 3.73 5.85 7.05
C MET A 145 3.07 7.11 6.49
N TRP A 146 3.65 7.82 5.51
CA TRP A 146 3.01 9.00 4.91
C TRP A 146 1.63 8.63 4.33
N PHE A 147 1.54 7.47 3.69
CA PHE A 147 0.31 6.97 3.09
C PHE A 147 -0.74 6.68 4.17
N LEU A 148 -0.32 6.20 5.34
CA LEU A 148 -1.19 5.97 6.49
C LEU A 148 -1.84 7.27 6.97
N LEU A 149 -1.06 8.37 7.00
CA LEU A 149 -1.55 9.70 7.37
C LEU A 149 -2.55 10.22 6.35
N VAL A 150 -2.26 10.10 5.04
CA VAL A 150 -3.21 10.48 3.99
C VAL A 150 -4.49 9.66 4.10
N PHE A 151 -4.39 8.35 4.29
CA PHE A 151 -5.54 7.48 4.47
C PHE A 151 -6.38 7.83 5.71
N ALA A 152 -5.73 8.18 6.82
CA ALA A 152 -6.40 8.65 8.03
C ALA A 152 -7.16 9.96 7.77
N ALA A 153 -6.52 10.92 7.09
CA ALA A 153 -7.11 12.20 6.74
C ALA A 153 -8.33 12.03 5.81
N LEU A 154 -8.22 11.20 4.77
CA LEU A 154 -9.36 10.91 3.88
C LEU A 154 -10.48 10.16 4.61
N THR A 155 -10.13 9.26 5.53
CA THR A 155 -11.10 8.56 6.37
C THR A 155 -11.85 9.54 7.27
N ALA A 156 -11.17 10.49 7.91
CA ALA A 156 -11.82 11.57 8.65
C ALA A 156 -12.70 12.42 7.73
N ALA A 157 -12.19 12.81 6.55
CA ALA A 157 -12.94 13.63 5.61
C ALA A 157 -14.13 12.92 4.92
N THR A 158 -14.38 11.63 5.19
CA THR A 158 -15.44 10.82 4.57
C THR A 158 -16.81 11.51 4.46
N PRO A 159 -17.36 12.19 5.49
CA PRO A 159 -18.67 12.84 5.38
C PRO A 159 -18.74 13.90 4.28
N LEU A 160 -17.64 14.62 4.06
CA LEU A 160 -17.50 15.66 3.03
C LEU A 160 -17.15 15.03 1.68
N VAL A 161 -16.09 14.22 1.66
CA VAL A 161 -15.53 13.58 0.48
C VAL A 161 -16.52 12.64 -0.19
N SER A 162 -17.39 11.99 0.59
CA SER A 162 -18.42 11.14 0.00
C SER A 162 -19.29 11.95 -0.97
N ARG A 163 -19.57 13.22 -0.71
CA ARG A 163 -20.41 14.05 -1.60
C ARG A 163 -19.68 14.55 -2.84
N LEU A 164 -18.35 14.45 -2.88
CA LEU A 164 -17.52 14.96 -3.96
C LEU A 164 -17.53 14.01 -5.17
N HIS A 165 -17.55 14.59 -6.38
CA HIS A 165 -17.38 13.83 -7.61
C HIS A 165 -15.88 13.56 -7.86
N PRO A 166 -15.46 12.34 -8.26
CA PRO A 166 -14.04 12.01 -8.48
C PRO A 166 -13.35 12.84 -9.58
N ALA A 167 -14.10 13.49 -10.47
CA ALA A 167 -13.53 14.38 -11.48
C ALA A 167 -12.90 15.66 -10.89
N TRP A 168 -13.37 16.15 -9.73
CA TRP A 168 -12.80 17.32 -9.07
C TRP A 168 -11.34 17.10 -8.64
N PRO A 169 -11.02 16.08 -7.80
CA PRO A 169 -9.63 15.80 -7.45
C PRO A 169 -8.78 15.41 -8.66
N LEU A 170 -9.37 14.77 -9.68
CA LEU A 170 -8.67 14.46 -10.93
C LEU A 170 -8.26 15.74 -11.69
N ALA A 171 -9.16 16.72 -11.77
CA ALA A 171 -8.87 18.02 -12.38
C ALA A 171 -7.78 18.77 -11.58
N VAL A 172 -7.84 18.74 -10.25
CA VAL A 172 -6.79 19.32 -9.39
C VAL A 172 -5.43 18.69 -9.71
N VAL A 173 -5.36 17.35 -9.80
CA VAL A 173 -4.11 16.67 -10.15
C VAL A 173 -3.59 17.13 -11.51
N GLY A 174 -4.45 17.17 -12.53
CA GLY A 174 -4.06 17.60 -13.87
C GLY A 174 -3.56 19.05 -13.91
N VAL A 175 -4.24 19.97 -13.24
CA VAL A 175 -3.84 21.39 -13.17
C VAL A 175 -2.53 21.57 -12.43
N VAL A 176 -2.37 20.89 -11.29
CA VAL A 176 -1.14 20.96 -10.49
C VAL A 176 0.03 20.35 -11.25
N ASP A 177 -0.14 19.19 -11.89
CA ASP A 177 0.94 18.60 -12.69
C ASP A 177 1.30 19.48 -13.87
N LEU A 178 0.32 20.04 -14.58
CA LEU A 178 0.60 20.97 -15.66
C LEU A 178 1.41 22.17 -15.16
N ALA A 179 0.98 22.80 -14.05
CA ALA A 179 1.69 23.93 -13.45
C ALA A 179 3.13 23.57 -13.05
N ARG A 180 3.36 22.37 -12.49
CA ARG A 180 4.71 21.90 -12.13
C ARG A 180 5.63 21.76 -13.33
N PHE A 181 5.09 21.37 -14.48
CA PHE A 181 5.89 21.17 -15.69
C PHE A 181 6.04 22.43 -16.55
N THR A 182 5.21 23.47 -16.34
CA THR A 182 5.20 24.67 -17.20
C THR A 182 5.57 25.97 -16.49
N VAL A 183 5.54 26.01 -15.15
CA VAL A 183 5.79 27.21 -14.36
C VAL A 183 7.00 27.01 -13.46
N ASP A 184 8.05 27.78 -13.70
CA ASP A 184 9.27 27.75 -12.87
C ASP A 184 8.95 28.09 -11.40
N GLY A 185 9.47 27.27 -10.48
CA GLY A 185 9.26 27.44 -9.04
C GLY A 185 7.93 26.89 -8.49
N ALA A 186 7.11 26.25 -9.32
CA ALA A 186 5.84 25.65 -8.90
C ALA A 186 5.98 24.26 -8.25
N ASP A 187 7.20 23.75 -8.04
CA ASP A 187 7.43 22.40 -7.49
C ASP A 187 6.73 22.14 -6.16
N GLY A 188 6.66 23.17 -5.31
CA GLY A 188 5.98 23.11 -4.01
C GLY A 188 4.48 22.83 -4.12
N LEU A 189 3.82 23.20 -5.23
CA LEU A 189 2.39 22.92 -5.47
C LEU A 189 2.13 21.42 -5.61
N GLY A 190 3.14 20.63 -5.98
CA GLY A 190 3.01 19.19 -6.12
C GLY A 190 2.56 18.48 -4.84
N TRP A 191 2.84 19.04 -3.66
CA TRP A 191 2.36 18.47 -2.39
C TRP A 191 0.83 18.39 -2.30
N VAL A 192 0.09 19.23 -3.04
CA VAL A 192 -1.37 19.14 -3.15
C VAL A 192 -1.79 17.80 -3.76
N ASN A 193 -1.02 17.27 -4.71
CA ASN A 193 -1.31 16.00 -5.37
C ASN A 193 -1.16 14.80 -4.43
N VAL A 194 -0.43 14.93 -3.32
CA VAL A 194 -0.36 13.87 -2.29
C VAL A 194 -1.75 13.56 -1.75
N VAL A 195 -2.61 14.57 -1.56
CA VAL A 195 -3.99 14.33 -1.14
C VAL A 195 -4.89 14.11 -2.37
N ALA A 196 -4.79 14.97 -3.38
CA ALA A 196 -5.71 14.96 -4.52
C ALA A 196 -5.61 13.66 -5.33
N GLY A 197 -4.42 13.13 -5.58
CA GLY A 197 -4.22 11.90 -6.35
C GLY A 197 -4.92 10.68 -5.75
N TRP A 198 -4.81 10.51 -4.43
CA TRP A 198 -5.46 9.42 -3.71
C TRP A 198 -6.93 9.68 -3.41
N LEU A 199 -7.34 10.95 -3.39
CA LEU A 199 -8.73 11.34 -3.27
C LEU A 199 -9.56 10.88 -4.48
N VAL A 200 -8.97 10.75 -5.68
CA VAL A 200 -9.67 10.23 -6.88
C VAL A 200 -10.24 8.82 -6.65
N PRO A 201 -9.43 7.77 -6.42
CA PRO A 201 -9.97 6.43 -6.17
C PRO A 201 -10.82 6.39 -4.90
N TYR A 202 -10.49 7.16 -3.86
CA TYR A 202 -11.31 7.22 -2.65
C TYR A 202 -12.73 7.75 -2.92
N CYS A 203 -12.86 8.85 -3.68
CA CYS A 203 -14.15 9.40 -4.13
C CYS A 203 -14.92 8.40 -5.00
N MET A 204 -14.24 7.66 -5.88
CA MET A 204 -14.89 6.61 -6.66
C MET A 204 -15.49 5.53 -5.75
N GLY A 205 -14.72 5.07 -4.77
CA GLY A 205 -15.19 4.08 -3.79
C GLY A 205 -16.37 4.59 -2.97
N ALA A 206 -16.31 5.85 -2.53
CA ALA A 206 -17.39 6.51 -1.81
C ALA A 206 -18.65 6.68 -2.68
N ALA A 207 -18.51 6.99 -3.97
CA ALA A 207 -19.61 7.06 -4.91
C ALA A 207 -20.26 5.68 -5.10
N TRP A 208 -19.46 4.62 -5.27
CA TRP A 208 -19.95 3.24 -5.41
C TRP A 208 -20.66 2.74 -4.15
N ALA A 209 -20.21 3.18 -2.97
CA ALA A 209 -20.89 2.87 -1.71
C ALA A 209 -22.32 3.42 -1.65
N ARG A 210 -22.59 4.56 -2.30
CA ARG A 210 -23.91 5.21 -2.30
C ARG A 210 -24.78 4.83 -3.49
N ARG A 211 -24.17 4.72 -4.68
CA ARG A 211 -24.88 4.54 -5.96
C ARG A 211 -24.91 3.09 -6.44
N GLY A 212 -24.20 2.20 -5.76
CA GLY A 212 -24.00 0.82 -6.23
C GLY A 212 -22.71 0.67 -7.03
N LEU A 213 -22.29 -0.59 -7.21
CA LEU A 213 -21.10 -0.92 -7.98
C LEU A 213 -21.36 -0.67 -9.47
N PRO A 214 -20.35 -0.19 -10.22
CA PRO A 214 -20.49 0.01 -11.66
C PRO A 214 -20.60 -1.33 -12.39
N GLY A 215 -21.23 -1.30 -13.56
CA GLY A 215 -21.32 -2.46 -14.46
C GLY A 215 -19.99 -2.79 -15.16
N ARG A 216 -19.95 -3.93 -15.86
CA ARG A 216 -18.75 -4.42 -16.57
C ARG A 216 -18.26 -3.46 -17.65
N ALA A 217 -19.16 -2.79 -18.37
CA ALA A 217 -18.79 -1.83 -19.41
C ALA A 217 -17.98 -0.65 -18.84
N ALA A 218 -18.42 -0.08 -17.72
CA ALA A 218 -17.67 0.96 -17.01
C ALA A 218 -16.34 0.43 -16.46
N GLY A 219 -16.29 -0.83 -16.00
CA GLY A 219 -15.04 -1.48 -15.59
C GLY A 219 -14.02 -1.57 -16.73
N TRP A 220 -14.44 -1.97 -17.93
CA TRP A 220 -13.58 -1.99 -19.12
C TRP A 220 -13.19 -0.59 -19.59
N ALA A 221 -14.11 0.37 -19.58
CA ALA A 221 -13.81 1.76 -19.94
C ALA A 221 -12.74 2.36 -19.03
N LEU A 222 -12.84 2.12 -17.71
CA LEU A 222 -11.82 2.53 -16.75
C LEU A 222 -10.48 1.82 -16.96
N LEU A 223 -10.51 0.49 -17.16
CA LEU A 223 -9.30 -0.31 -17.37
C LEU A 223 -8.55 0.10 -18.64
N ALA A 224 -9.24 0.10 -19.78
CA ALA A 224 -8.65 0.42 -21.08
C ALA A 224 -8.31 1.92 -21.18
N GLY A 225 -9.23 2.80 -20.77
CA GLY A 225 -9.02 4.25 -20.85
C GLY A 225 -7.93 4.74 -19.90
N GLY A 226 -7.98 4.33 -18.62
CA GLY A 226 -6.94 4.66 -17.65
C GLY A 226 -5.58 4.05 -18.01
N GLY A 227 -5.58 2.81 -18.51
CA GLY A 227 -4.36 2.13 -18.94
C GLY A 227 -3.73 2.80 -20.16
N ALA A 228 -4.52 3.10 -21.19
CA ALA A 228 -4.06 3.82 -22.38
C ALA A 228 -3.56 5.22 -22.03
N ALA A 229 -4.25 5.95 -21.16
CA ALA A 229 -3.81 7.26 -20.70
C ALA A 229 -2.49 7.19 -19.91
N ALA A 230 -2.33 6.21 -19.01
CA ALA A 230 -1.09 6.01 -18.27
C ALA A 230 0.08 5.68 -19.21
N VAL A 231 -0.13 4.78 -20.19
CA VAL A 231 0.88 4.45 -21.20
C VAL A 231 1.23 5.69 -22.03
N ALA A 232 0.24 6.43 -22.52
CA ALA A 232 0.44 7.65 -23.30
C ALA A 232 1.25 8.71 -22.54
N LEU A 233 0.95 8.93 -21.25
CA LEU A 233 1.70 9.86 -20.40
C LEU A 233 3.15 9.41 -20.21
N VAL A 234 3.40 8.11 -20.06
CA VAL A 234 4.77 7.58 -19.95
C VAL A 234 5.52 7.68 -21.27
N THR A 235 4.91 7.29 -22.41
CA THR A 235 5.60 7.21 -23.70
C THR A 235 5.74 8.55 -24.41
N TRP A 236 4.76 9.43 -24.26
CA TRP A 236 4.70 10.72 -24.97
C TRP A 236 4.72 11.93 -24.03
N GLY A 237 4.31 11.78 -22.77
CA GLY A 237 4.25 12.86 -21.80
C GLY A 237 5.51 13.03 -20.93
N GLY A 238 6.54 12.19 -21.11
CA GLY A 238 7.79 12.27 -20.34
C GLY A 238 7.67 11.82 -18.88
N TYR A 239 6.56 11.17 -18.50
CA TYR A 239 6.39 10.67 -17.13
C TYR A 239 7.27 9.45 -16.87
N PRO A 240 7.76 9.24 -15.64
CA PRO A 240 8.57 8.06 -15.31
C PRO A 240 7.84 6.75 -15.65
N ALA A 241 8.54 5.76 -16.21
CA ALA A 241 7.93 4.46 -16.51
C ALA A 241 7.61 3.66 -15.24
N ALA A 242 8.36 3.85 -14.15
CA ALA A 242 8.12 3.19 -12.88
C ALA A 242 6.92 3.83 -12.16
N MET A 243 5.94 3.02 -11.75
CA MET A 243 4.79 3.48 -10.96
C MET A 243 5.07 3.49 -9.46
N VAL A 244 6.34 3.32 -9.07
CA VAL A 244 6.82 3.35 -7.69
C VAL A 244 8.00 4.31 -7.57
N GLY A 245 8.30 4.77 -6.36
CA GLY A 245 9.47 5.59 -6.11
C GLY A 245 10.76 4.79 -6.31
N VAL A 246 11.69 5.33 -7.09
CA VAL A 246 13.02 4.74 -7.30
C VAL A 246 14.06 5.62 -6.60
N PRO A 247 14.80 5.12 -5.59
CA PRO A 247 15.80 5.91 -4.89
C PRO A 247 16.84 6.54 -5.83
N GLY A 248 16.97 7.87 -5.77
CA GLY A 248 17.89 8.65 -6.60
C GLY A 248 17.37 9.03 -7.99
N ALA A 249 16.12 8.68 -8.33
CA ALA A 249 15.48 9.21 -9.53
C ALA A 249 15.05 10.68 -9.33
N PRO A 250 15.18 11.55 -10.35
CA PRO A 250 14.83 12.96 -10.24
C PRO A 250 13.31 13.19 -10.16
N LEU A 251 12.52 12.30 -10.75
CA LEU A 251 11.05 12.36 -10.77
C LEU A 251 10.47 11.02 -10.35
N SER A 252 9.37 11.07 -9.58
CA SER A 252 8.62 9.92 -9.09
C SER A 252 7.14 10.13 -9.37
N ASN A 253 6.47 9.07 -9.84
CA ASN A 253 5.01 9.07 -10.02
C ASN A 253 4.24 9.08 -8.68
N LEU A 254 4.91 8.86 -7.55
CA LEU A 254 4.29 8.77 -6.22
C LEU A 254 4.74 9.84 -5.24
N ASP A 255 5.73 10.67 -5.60
CA ASP A 255 6.32 11.67 -4.71
C ASP A 255 6.53 12.99 -5.46
N PRO A 256 5.46 13.78 -5.66
CA PRO A 256 4.05 13.52 -5.33
C PRO A 256 3.30 12.74 -6.45
N PRO A 257 2.07 12.22 -6.20
CA PRO A 257 1.27 11.52 -7.19
C PRO A 257 1.09 12.29 -8.49
N SER A 258 1.55 11.70 -9.59
CA SER A 258 1.44 12.29 -10.93
C SER A 258 0.10 11.96 -11.60
N LEU A 259 -0.22 12.67 -12.67
CA LEU A 259 -1.37 12.35 -13.51
C LEU A 259 -1.26 10.93 -14.09
N ALA A 260 -0.05 10.45 -14.39
CA ALA A 260 0.18 9.08 -14.84
C ALA A 260 -0.18 8.05 -13.75
N ALA A 261 0.18 8.30 -12.49
CA ALA A 261 -0.23 7.45 -11.37
C ALA A 261 -1.74 7.43 -11.17
N VAL A 262 -2.41 8.58 -11.33
CA VAL A 262 -3.87 8.67 -11.19
C VAL A 262 -4.58 7.97 -12.36
N ALA A 263 -4.11 8.16 -13.59
CA ALA A 263 -4.63 7.43 -14.77
C ALA A 263 -4.46 5.91 -14.59
N PHE A 264 -3.30 5.48 -14.11
CA PHE A 264 -3.06 4.08 -13.74
C PHE A 264 -4.03 3.62 -12.64
N GLY A 265 -4.27 4.45 -11.62
CA GLY A 265 -5.25 4.16 -10.57
C GLY A 265 -6.69 4.02 -11.05
N LEU A 266 -7.09 4.76 -12.10
CA LEU A 266 -8.37 4.56 -12.80
C LEU A 266 -8.40 3.18 -13.47
N ALA A 267 -7.30 2.78 -14.11
CA ALA A 267 -7.17 1.46 -14.72
C ALA A 267 -7.35 0.35 -13.68
N GLN A 268 -6.67 0.48 -12.54
CA GLN A 268 -6.79 -0.44 -11.41
C GLN A 268 -8.21 -0.47 -10.83
N SER A 269 -8.89 0.66 -10.79
CA SER A 269 -10.29 0.73 -10.36
C SER A 269 -11.22 -0.04 -11.31
N GLY A 270 -10.96 0.03 -12.62
CA GLY A 270 -11.64 -0.78 -13.62
C GLY A 270 -11.36 -2.28 -13.45
N ALA A 271 -10.09 -2.66 -13.27
CA ALA A 271 -9.70 -4.03 -12.98
C ALA A 271 -10.37 -4.57 -11.71
N ALA A 272 -10.43 -3.78 -10.63
CA ALA A 272 -11.09 -4.15 -9.39
C ALA A 272 -12.56 -4.55 -9.62
N VAL A 273 -13.31 -3.76 -10.41
CA VAL A 273 -14.71 -4.06 -10.77
C VAL A 273 -14.82 -5.38 -11.52
N LEU A 274 -13.95 -5.61 -12.51
CA LEU A 274 -13.95 -6.83 -13.32
C LEU A 274 -13.58 -8.08 -12.50
N LEU A 275 -12.74 -7.91 -11.48
CA LEU A 275 -12.31 -8.97 -10.57
C LEU A 275 -13.35 -9.34 -9.50
N LEU A 276 -14.34 -8.50 -9.21
CA LEU A 276 -15.35 -8.79 -8.18
C LEU A 276 -16.08 -10.12 -8.43
N GLY A 277 -16.51 -10.39 -9.67
CA GLY A 277 -17.20 -11.64 -10.03
C GLY A 277 -16.32 -12.89 -9.80
N PRO A 278 -15.13 -12.98 -10.42
CA PRO A 278 -14.16 -14.05 -10.17
C PRO A 278 -13.83 -14.23 -8.69
N LEU A 279 -13.56 -13.16 -7.95
CA LEU A 279 -13.24 -13.20 -6.52
C LEU A 279 -14.41 -13.76 -5.70
N ARG A 280 -15.65 -13.33 -5.96
CA ARG A 280 -16.83 -13.88 -5.27
C ARG A 280 -16.94 -15.40 -5.48
N ARG A 281 -16.68 -15.90 -6.68
CA ARG A 281 -16.68 -17.34 -6.97
C ARG A 281 -15.58 -18.08 -6.21
N LEU A 282 -14.36 -17.54 -6.22
CA LEU A 282 -13.22 -18.14 -5.53
C LEU A 282 -13.45 -18.23 -4.01
N LEU A 283 -14.01 -17.19 -3.42
CA LEU A 283 -14.23 -17.05 -1.97
C LEU A 283 -15.47 -17.81 -1.45
N ARG A 284 -16.17 -18.55 -2.32
CA ARG A 284 -17.10 -19.61 -1.89
C ARG A 284 -16.35 -20.79 -1.27
N ARG A 285 -15.04 -20.94 -1.54
CA ARG A 285 -14.20 -21.97 -0.92
C ARG A 285 -13.77 -21.51 0.49
N PRO A 286 -14.09 -22.26 1.57
CA PRO A 286 -13.78 -21.84 2.94
C PRO A 286 -12.29 -21.57 3.20
N ALA A 287 -11.41 -22.34 2.56
CA ALA A 287 -9.96 -22.13 2.66
C ALA A 287 -9.50 -20.79 2.06
N ALA A 288 -10.03 -20.43 0.89
CA ALA A 288 -9.71 -19.16 0.24
C ALA A 288 -10.26 -17.97 1.03
N TRP A 289 -11.49 -18.11 1.57
CA TRP A 289 -12.05 -17.11 2.46
C TRP A 289 -11.23 -16.94 3.74
N GLY A 290 -10.87 -18.04 4.39
CA GLY A 290 -10.09 -18.00 5.63
C GLY A 290 -8.72 -17.34 5.44
N ALA A 291 -8.02 -17.61 4.32
CA ALA A 291 -6.78 -16.92 4.00
C ALA A 291 -6.99 -15.39 3.90
N VAL A 292 -7.99 -14.95 3.13
CA VAL A 292 -8.34 -13.52 3.00
C VAL A 292 -8.74 -12.91 4.34
N ALA A 293 -9.53 -13.62 5.15
CA ALA A 293 -9.96 -13.14 6.46
C ALA A 293 -8.77 -12.97 7.41
N LEU A 294 -7.86 -13.96 7.48
CA LEU A 294 -6.66 -13.90 8.31
C LEU A 294 -5.72 -12.77 7.87
N THR A 295 -5.46 -12.62 6.57
CA THR A 295 -4.67 -11.49 6.04
C THR A 295 -5.30 -10.15 6.44
N ASN A 296 -6.62 -10.05 6.35
CA ASN A 296 -7.34 -8.83 6.68
C ASN A 296 -7.39 -8.52 8.18
N LEU A 297 -7.37 -9.53 9.04
CA LEU A 297 -7.28 -9.36 10.49
C LEU A 297 -5.91 -8.78 10.87
N ALA A 298 -4.84 -9.24 10.21
CA ALA A 298 -3.46 -8.81 10.44
C ALA A 298 -2.98 -7.72 9.47
N ALA A 299 -3.86 -7.11 8.67
CA ALA A 299 -3.45 -6.28 7.53
C ALA A 299 -2.59 -5.08 7.94
N MET A 300 -2.92 -4.44 9.07
CA MET A 300 -2.14 -3.31 9.58
C MET A 300 -0.78 -3.76 10.10
N THR A 301 -0.72 -4.90 10.80
CA THR A 301 0.55 -5.46 11.26
C THR A 301 1.43 -5.90 10.09
N ILE A 302 0.86 -6.58 9.09
CA ILE A 302 1.54 -6.94 7.83
C ILE A 302 2.14 -5.69 7.18
N PHE A 303 1.34 -4.64 7.00
CA PHE A 303 1.78 -3.40 6.38
C PHE A 303 2.85 -2.67 7.20
N LEU A 304 2.78 -2.66 8.53
CA LEU A 304 3.75 -1.91 9.35
C LEU A 304 5.07 -2.65 9.55
N TRP A 305 5.03 -3.98 9.63
CA TRP A 305 6.19 -4.78 10.03
C TRP A 305 6.96 -5.41 8.87
N HIS A 306 6.46 -5.38 7.63
CA HIS A 306 7.13 -6.04 6.50
C HIS A 306 8.55 -5.53 6.19
N GLN A 307 8.82 -4.23 6.35
CA GLN A 307 10.18 -3.69 6.20
C GLN A 307 11.06 -4.13 7.36
N THR A 308 10.57 -4.04 8.61
CA THR A 308 11.27 -4.57 9.78
C THR A 308 11.61 -6.05 9.63
N ALA A 309 10.71 -6.87 9.07
CA ALA A 309 10.97 -8.27 8.78
C ALA A 309 12.09 -8.47 7.74
N THR A 310 12.14 -7.63 6.70
CA THR A 310 13.22 -7.64 5.70
C THR A 310 14.56 -7.29 6.34
N ILE A 311 14.57 -6.25 7.18
CA ILE A 311 15.76 -5.79 7.90
C ILE A 311 16.23 -6.88 8.87
N ALA A 312 15.33 -7.47 9.66
CA ALA A 312 15.68 -8.55 10.58
C ALA A 312 16.29 -9.76 9.86
N VAL A 313 15.71 -10.18 8.73
CA VAL A 313 16.26 -11.26 7.91
C VAL A 313 17.64 -10.89 7.36
N ALA A 314 17.82 -9.68 6.82
CA ALA A 314 19.13 -9.22 6.35
C ALA A 314 20.17 -9.21 7.49
N SER A 315 19.83 -8.61 8.63
CA SER A 315 20.73 -8.53 9.79
C SER A 315 21.15 -9.90 10.33
N VAL A 316 20.22 -10.86 10.44
CA VAL A 316 20.55 -12.21 10.92
C VAL A 316 21.33 -13.00 9.87
N ALA A 317 20.95 -12.88 8.59
CA ALA A 317 21.62 -13.58 7.51
C ALA A 317 23.08 -13.13 7.31
N LEU A 318 23.43 -11.90 7.71
CA LEU A 318 24.83 -11.43 7.70
C LEU A 318 25.76 -12.29 8.57
N LEU A 319 25.24 -13.00 9.58
CA LEU A 319 26.03 -13.95 10.37
C LEU A 319 26.56 -15.12 9.53
N ALA A 320 25.89 -15.44 8.42
CA ALA A 320 26.33 -16.42 7.43
C ALA A 320 27.10 -15.78 6.25
N GLY A 321 27.43 -14.49 6.36
CA GLY A 321 28.11 -13.71 5.32
C GLY A 321 27.16 -12.98 4.36
N ARG A 322 27.74 -12.45 3.27
CA ARG A 322 26.97 -11.74 2.24
C ARG A 322 26.27 -12.75 1.34
N LEU A 323 24.94 -12.63 1.20
CA LEU A 323 24.13 -13.57 0.44
C LEU A 323 23.50 -12.91 -0.80
N PRO A 324 23.45 -13.60 -1.94
CA PRO A 324 22.83 -13.11 -3.17
C PRO A 324 21.35 -12.75 -2.96
N GLY A 325 20.92 -11.65 -3.58
CA GLY A 325 19.52 -11.20 -3.50
C GLY A 325 19.14 -10.55 -2.16
N LEU A 326 20.06 -10.47 -1.20
CA LEU A 326 19.83 -9.86 0.11
C LEU A 326 20.82 -8.71 0.39
N HIS A 327 22.12 -9.00 0.35
CA HIS A 327 23.21 -8.05 0.67
C HIS A 327 23.95 -7.50 -0.55
N THR A 328 23.69 -8.08 -1.73
CA THR A 328 24.38 -7.76 -2.98
C THR A 328 23.65 -6.67 -3.77
N ALA A 329 24.38 -5.96 -4.63
CA ALA A 329 23.81 -4.98 -5.54
C ALA A 329 22.72 -5.60 -6.43
N PRO A 330 21.60 -4.91 -6.66
CA PRO A 330 20.52 -5.39 -7.52
C PRO A 330 20.76 -5.01 -8.98
N ASP A 331 21.87 -5.40 -9.59
CA ASP A 331 22.34 -4.93 -10.90
C ASP A 331 22.23 -5.96 -12.04
N GLY A 332 21.80 -7.19 -11.74
CA GLY A 332 21.66 -8.24 -12.74
C GLY A 332 20.58 -9.29 -12.43
N LEU A 333 20.34 -10.16 -13.42
CA LEU A 333 19.32 -11.22 -13.34
C LEU A 333 19.58 -12.22 -12.20
N GLY A 334 20.84 -12.43 -11.79
CA GLY A 334 21.16 -13.27 -10.63
C GLY A 334 20.47 -12.78 -9.36
N TRP A 335 20.41 -11.46 -9.14
CA TRP A 335 19.67 -10.88 -8.02
C TRP A 335 18.17 -11.12 -8.16
N VAL A 336 17.63 -10.92 -9.37
CA VAL A 336 16.20 -11.12 -9.68
C VAL A 336 15.76 -12.56 -9.43
N LEU A 337 16.61 -13.54 -9.73
CA LEU A 337 16.34 -14.96 -9.50
C LEU A 337 16.52 -15.37 -8.04
N ALA A 338 17.50 -14.77 -7.34
CA ALA A 338 17.73 -15.03 -5.93
C ALA A 338 16.62 -14.43 -5.03
N ARG A 339 16.05 -13.29 -5.40
CA ARG A 339 15.09 -12.56 -4.55
C ARG A 339 13.81 -13.35 -4.22
N PRO A 340 13.16 -14.07 -5.17
CA PRO A 340 12.02 -14.93 -4.88
C PRO A 340 12.27 -15.97 -3.79
N ALA A 341 13.50 -16.50 -3.68
CA ALA A 341 13.84 -17.48 -2.66
C ALA A 341 13.81 -16.90 -1.23
N TRP A 342 13.94 -15.58 -1.07
CA TRP A 342 13.87 -14.90 0.22
C TRP A 342 12.42 -14.56 0.65
N LEU A 343 11.45 -14.53 -0.27
CA LEU A 343 10.06 -14.16 0.06
C LEU A 343 9.44 -15.06 1.15
N PRO A 344 9.61 -16.40 1.14
CA PRO A 344 9.11 -17.25 2.22
C PRO A 344 9.77 -16.94 3.58
N VAL A 345 11.06 -16.56 3.59
CA VAL A 345 11.79 -16.23 4.82
C VAL A 345 11.28 -14.90 5.39
N PHE A 346 11.09 -13.89 4.54
CA PHE A 346 10.48 -12.62 4.95
C PHE A 346 9.06 -12.84 5.49
N ALA A 347 8.27 -13.69 4.82
CA ALA A 347 6.93 -14.05 5.26
C ALA A 347 6.93 -14.77 6.61
N ALA A 348 7.88 -15.69 6.85
CA ALA A 348 8.00 -16.39 8.13
C ALA A 348 8.29 -15.43 9.28
N VAL A 349 9.26 -14.52 9.12
CA VAL A 349 9.56 -13.50 10.15
C VAL A 349 8.39 -12.53 10.33
N LEU A 350 7.73 -12.13 9.24
CA LEU A 350 6.55 -11.29 9.33
C LEU A 350 5.39 -11.97 10.08
N LEU A 351 5.20 -13.28 9.91
CA LEU A 351 4.22 -14.05 10.67
C LEU A 351 4.55 -14.06 12.17
N VAL A 352 5.84 -14.16 12.54
CA VAL A 352 6.28 -14.02 13.94
C VAL A 352 5.89 -12.64 14.48
N CYS A 353 6.19 -11.56 13.75
CA CYS A 353 5.75 -10.20 14.13
C CYS A 353 4.22 -10.12 14.26
N CYS A 354 3.47 -10.72 13.33
CA CYS A 354 2.00 -10.76 13.40
C CYS A 354 1.53 -11.43 14.69
N THR A 355 2.12 -12.57 15.09
CA THR A 355 1.75 -13.26 16.33
C THR A 355 2.11 -12.45 17.58
N ALA A 356 3.28 -11.81 17.61
CA ALA A 356 3.75 -11.04 18.77
C ALA A 356 2.92 -9.76 18.98
N PHE A 357 2.54 -9.07 17.90
CA PHE A 357 1.86 -7.79 17.97
C PHE A 357 0.33 -7.86 17.81
N HIS A 358 -0.25 -9.05 17.60
CA HIS A 358 -1.68 -9.26 17.41
C HIS A 358 -2.57 -8.68 18.54
N VAL A 359 -2.04 -8.59 19.76
CA VAL A 359 -2.73 -8.01 20.92
C VAL A 359 -3.16 -6.55 20.67
N HIS A 360 -2.37 -5.80 19.90
CA HIS A 360 -2.64 -4.39 19.59
C HIS A 360 -3.79 -4.21 18.58
N GLU A 361 -4.08 -5.23 17.76
CA GLU A 361 -5.21 -5.23 16.81
C GLU A 361 -6.53 -5.64 17.50
N ARG A 362 -6.48 -6.56 18.48
CA ARG A 362 -7.67 -7.10 19.17
C ARG A 362 -8.30 -6.13 20.17
N ARG A 363 -7.52 -5.33 20.91
CA ARG A 363 -8.04 -4.39 21.93
C ARG A 363 -8.85 -3.21 21.36
N ALA A 364 -8.90 -3.04 20.05
CA ALA A 364 -9.74 -2.03 19.39
C ALA A 364 -11.12 -2.55 18.98
N ALA A 365 -11.41 -3.83 19.22
CA ALA A 365 -12.71 -4.47 18.96
C ALA A 365 -13.59 -4.66 20.20
N GLY A 366 -13.14 -4.18 21.36
CA GLY A 366 -13.94 -4.07 22.58
C GLY A 366 -14.67 -2.74 22.65
#